data_AF-A0A1A8APY5-F1
#
_entry.id   AF-A0A1A8APY5-F1
#
_cell.length_a   1.000
_cell.length_b   1.000
_cell.length_c   1.000
_cell.angle_alpha   90.00
_cell.angle_beta   90.00
_cell.angle_gamma   90.00
#
_symmetry.space_group_name_H-M   'P 1'
#
loop_
_entity.id
_entity.type
_entity.pdbx_description
1 polymer ?
#
loop_
_entity_poly.entity_id
_entity_poly.type
_entity_poly.pdbx_seq_one_letter_code
_entity_poly.pdbx_strand_id
1 'polypeptide(L)'
;LEAHYQEAEKLRGRPLGPVDKYRVRKKFPLPRTIWDGEQKTHCFKERTRHLLREWYLQDPYPNPSKKRELAQATGLTPTQVGNWFKNRRQRDRAAAAKNRLQQQVLSGGSVRSLADDDGTVDRLGNSSSPEASLSSKAAASAISITSSDSECDI
;
A
#
# COMPACT_ATOMS: atom_id res chain seq x y z
N LEU A 1 13.63 -8.95 -24.98
CA LEU A 1 12.81 -8.05 -24.11
C LEU A 1 12.55 -6.70 -24.76
N GLU A 2 13.53 -6.11 -25.45
CA GLU A 2 13.39 -4.91 -26.28
C GLU A 2 12.16 -4.96 -27.22
N ALA A 3 11.97 -6.07 -27.93
CA ALA A 3 10.88 -6.27 -28.88
C ALA A 3 9.48 -6.10 -28.26
N HIS A 4 9.23 -6.69 -27.09
CA HIS A 4 7.94 -6.58 -26.42
C HIS A 4 7.65 -5.18 -25.87
N TYR A 5 8.69 -4.39 -25.53
CA TYR A 5 8.46 -2.98 -25.18
C TYR A 5 8.09 -2.17 -26.41
N GLN A 6 8.81 -2.35 -27.52
CA GLN A 6 8.52 -1.64 -28.76
C GLN A 6 7.10 -1.96 -29.28
N GLU A 7 6.68 -3.22 -29.21
CA GLU A 7 5.30 -3.63 -29.53
C GLU A 7 4.27 -2.96 -28.62
N ALA A 8 4.51 -2.96 -27.31
CA ALA A 8 3.62 -2.34 -26.34
C ALA A 8 3.54 -0.81 -26.48
N GLU A 9 4.64 -0.14 -26.81
CA GLU A 9 4.70 1.30 -27.05
C GLU A 9 3.96 1.67 -28.32
N LYS A 10 4.15 0.92 -29.41
CA LYS A 10 3.40 1.09 -30.66
C LYS A 10 1.89 0.94 -30.46
N LEU A 11 1.47 -0.06 -29.67
CA LEU A 11 0.05 -0.32 -29.41
C LEU A 11 -0.58 0.72 -28.48
N ARG A 12 0.20 1.31 -27.56
CA ARG A 12 -0.25 2.37 -26.63
C ARG A 12 -0.18 3.77 -27.24
N GLY A 13 0.60 3.97 -28.30
CA GLY A 13 0.84 5.29 -28.92
C GLY A 13 1.61 6.27 -28.01
N ARG A 14 2.23 5.79 -26.93
CA ARG A 14 3.04 6.58 -26.00
C ARG A 14 4.22 5.78 -25.46
N PRO A 15 5.32 6.43 -25.06
CA PRO A 15 6.44 5.73 -24.42
C PRO A 15 6.02 5.05 -23.12
N LEU A 16 6.61 3.89 -22.86
CA LEU A 16 6.25 3.04 -21.72
C LEU A 16 6.91 3.53 -20.44
N GLY A 17 6.09 3.76 -19.40
CA GLY A 17 6.56 4.10 -18.07
C GLY A 17 7.11 2.89 -17.30
N PRO A 18 7.78 3.09 -16.15
CA PRO A 18 8.35 2.01 -15.35
C PRO A 18 7.33 0.92 -14.98
N VAL A 19 6.09 1.31 -14.65
CA VAL A 19 5.02 0.37 -14.27
C VAL A 19 4.53 -0.44 -15.47
N ASP A 20 4.42 0.19 -16.64
CA ASP A 20 4.02 -0.50 -17.86
C ASP A 20 5.11 -1.46 -18.33
N LYS A 21 6.38 -1.07 -18.21
CA LYS A 21 7.53 -1.98 -18.43
C LYS A 21 7.49 -3.18 -17.47
N TYR A 22 7.14 -2.97 -16.20
CA TYR A 22 6.93 -4.07 -15.26
C TYR A 22 5.80 -5.01 -15.72
N ARG A 23 4.65 -4.47 -16.15
CA ARG A 23 3.53 -5.27 -16.67
C ARG A 23 3.93 -6.11 -17.87
N VAL A 24 4.71 -5.54 -18.80
CA VAL A 24 5.24 -6.27 -19.97
C VAL A 24 6.15 -7.43 -19.55
N ARG A 25 7.10 -7.21 -18.62
CA ARG A 25 7.98 -8.27 -18.08
C ARG A 25 7.19 -9.40 -17.41
N LYS A 26 6.09 -9.06 -16.74
CA LYS A 26 5.24 -10.05 -16.07
C LYS A 26 4.44 -10.88 -17.08
N LYS A 27 3.93 -10.24 -18.15
CA LYS A 27 3.15 -10.90 -19.21
C LYS A 27 4.02 -11.78 -20.11
N PHE A 28 5.26 -11.35 -20.36
CA PHE A 28 6.23 -12.07 -21.18
C PHE A 28 7.48 -12.37 -20.35
N PRO A 29 7.41 -13.38 -19.45
CA PRO A 29 8.57 -13.78 -18.66
C PRO A 29 9.70 -14.27 -19.58
N LEU A 30 10.94 -14.22 -19.08
CA LEU A 30 12.09 -14.70 -19.85
C LEU A 30 11.92 -16.20 -20.16
N PRO A 31 12.26 -16.64 -21.39
CA PRO A 31 12.18 -18.04 -21.74
C PRO A 31 13.13 -18.90 -20.88
N ARG A 32 12.70 -20.14 -20.59
CA ARG A 32 13.43 -21.08 -19.71
C ARG A 32 14.84 -21.44 -20.20
N THR A 33 15.14 -21.21 -21.47
CA THR A 33 16.45 -21.46 -22.10
C THR A 33 17.54 -20.49 -21.67
N ILE A 34 17.17 -19.32 -21.12
CA ILE A 34 18.11 -18.28 -20.65
C ILE A 34 17.85 -17.87 -19.20
N TRP A 35 16.82 -18.45 -18.57
CA TRP A 35 16.40 -18.12 -17.21
C TRP A 35 15.72 -19.32 -16.55
N ASP A 36 16.27 -19.81 -15.44
CA ASP A 36 15.78 -21.02 -14.77
C ASP A 36 14.43 -20.85 -14.06
N GLY A 37 13.90 -19.61 -13.99
CA GLY A 37 12.61 -19.32 -13.37
C GLY A 37 12.66 -19.24 -11.85
N GLU A 38 13.86 -19.33 -11.24
CA GLU A 38 14.02 -19.34 -9.80
C GLU A 38 13.51 -18.03 -9.18
N GLN A 39 12.40 -18.11 -8.45
CA GLN A 39 11.83 -16.99 -7.72
C GLN A 39 12.68 -16.76 -6.48
N LYS A 40 13.35 -15.61 -6.39
CA LYS A 40 13.96 -15.17 -5.13
C LYS A 40 12.84 -14.88 -4.13
N THR A 41 12.59 -15.82 -3.23
CA THR A 41 11.75 -15.55 -2.07
C THR A 41 12.50 -14.55 -1.19
N HIS A 42 11.95 -13.34 -1.06
CA HIS A 42 12.51 -12.31 -0.17
C HIS A 42 12.09 -12.51 1.30
N CYS A 43 11.47 -13.64 1.62
CA CYS A 43 11.10 -14.01 2.98
C CYS A 43 12.18 -14.89 3.60
N PHE A 44 12.38 -14.78 4.92
CA PHE A 44 13.21 -15.71 5.65
C PHE A 44 12.61 -17.13 5.63
N LYS A 45 13.44 -18.14 5.92
CA LYS A 45 13.01 -19.53 6.09
C LYS A 45 11.90 -19.63 7.13
N GLU A 46 11.03 -20.61 6.97
CA GLU A 46 9.84 -20.79 7.81
C GLU A 46 10.19 -20.89 9.30
N ARG A 47 11.23 -21.67 9.66
CA ARG A 47 11.73 -21.77 11.04
C ARG A 47 12.09 -20.41 11.63
N THR A 48 12.85 -19.60 10.89
CA THR A 48 13.27 -18.26 11.33
C THR A 48 12.07 -17.34 11.47
N ARG A 49 11.09 -17.41 10.55
CA ARG A 49 9.87 -16.61 10.63
C ARG A 49 9.02 -16.95 11.85
N HIS A 50 8.83 -18.23 12.14
CA HIS A 50 8.11 -18.68 13.34
C HIS A 50 8.77 -18.16 14.61
N LEU A 51 10.09 -18.35 14.77
CA LEU A 51 10.79 -17.89 15.97
C LEU A 51 10.66 -16.38 16.20
N LEU A 52 10.73 -15.58 15.13
CA LEU A 52 10.54 -14.13 15.21
C LEU A 52 9.08 -13.75 15.57
N ARG A 53 8.08 -14.50 15.08
CA ARG A 53 6.67 -14.27 15.43
C ARG A 53 6.39 -14.58 16.91
N GLU A 54 6.89 -15.70 17.41
CA GLU A 54 6.73 -16.09 18.82
C GLU A 54 7.30 -15.03 19.77
N TRP A 55 8.53 -14.58 19.48
CA TRP A 55 9.16 -13.50 20.26
C TRP A 55 8.42 -12.17 20.16
N TYR A 56 7.84 -11.86 19.00
CA TYR A 56 7.09 -10.63 18.81
C TYR A 56 5.84 -10.54 19.70
N LEU A 57 5.17 -11.68 19.94
CA LEU A 57 4.02 -11.72 20.85
C LEU A 57 4.42 -11.41 22.29
N GLN A 58 5.65 -11.72 22.68
CA GLN A 58 6.17 -11.47 24.02
C GLN A 58 6.69 -10.04 24.18
N ASP A 59 7.50 -9.57 23.23
CA ASP A 59 8.16 -8.26 23.30
C ASP A 59 8.29 -7.64 21.89
N PRO A 60 7.35 -6.78 21.47
CA PRO A 60 7.43 -6.09 20.17
C PRO A 60 8.59 -5.11 20.05
N TYR A 61 9.26 -4.76 21.17
CA TYR A 61 10.33 -3.75 21.24
C TYR A 61 11.59 -4.31 21.94
N PRO A 62 12.24 -5.33 21.36
CA PRO A 62 13.37 -5.97 22.01
C PRO A 62 14.55 -4.99 22.17
N ASN A 63 15.16 -5.01 23.35
CA ASN A 63 16.36 -4.24 23.65
C ASN A 63 17.58 -4.72 22.80
N PRO A 64 18.68 -3.95 22.71
CA PRO A 64 19.84 -4.32 21.89
C PRO A 64 20.48 -5.67 22.23
N SER A 65 20.45 -6.09 23.49
CA SER A 65 20.98 -7.39 23.92
C SER A 65 20.10 -8.55 23.44
N LYS A 66 18.77 -8.46 23.65
CA LYS A 66 17.79 -9.43 23.13
C LYS A 66 17.84 -9.53 21.60
N LYS A 67 18.05 -8.40 20.90
CA LYS A 67 18.23 -8.41 19.44
C LYS A 67 19.47 -9.21 19.00
N ARG A 68 20.56 -9.14 19.76
CA ARG A 68 21.78 -9.94 19.48
C ARG A 68 21.54 -11.43 19.74
N GLU A 69 20.83 -11.78 20.81
CA GLU A 69 20.45 -13.16 21.09
C GLU A 69 19.55 -13.74 19.99
N LEU A 70 18.53 -12.98 19.56
CA LEU A 70 17.67 -13.35 18.44
C LEU A 70 18.45 -13.52 17.14
N ALA A 71 19.41 -12.65 16.86
CA ALA A 71 20.28 -12.75 15.70
C ALA A 71 21.07 -14.07 15.71
N GLN A 72 21.64 -14.43 16.86
CA GLN A 72 22.34 -15.72 17.05
C GLN A 72 21.41 -16.91 16.86
N ALA A 73 20.22 -16.90 17.47
CA ALA A 73 19.26 -18.00 17.39
C ALA A 73 18.65 -18.18 15.98
N THR A 74 18.49 -17.08 15.23
CA THR A 74 17.88 -17.10 13.89
C THR A 74 18.88 -17.25 12.76
N GLY A 75 20.19 -17.09 13.02
CA GLY A 75 21.23 -17.00 11.99
C GLY A 75 21.14 -15.73 11.14
N LEU A 76 20.52 -14.66 11.66
CA LEU A 76 20.39 -13.37 10.99
C LEU A 76 21.36 -12.35 11.59
N THR A 77 21.57 -11.24 10.88
CA THR A 77 22.27 -10.09 11.46
C THR A 77 21.37 -9.32 12.43
N PRO A 78 21.92 -8.66 13.47
CA PRO A 78 21.13 -7.82 14.39
C PRO A 78 20.32 -6.74 13.66
N THR A 79 20.84 -6.21 12.55
CA THR A 79 20.15 -5.23 11.70
C THR A 79 18.94 -5.83 10.99
N GLN A 80 19.04 -7.05 10.44
CA GLN A 80 17.91 -7.75 9.82
C GLN A 80 16.80 -8.03 10.83
N VAL A 81 17.16 -8.48 12.04
CA VAL A 81 16.20 -8.66 13.14
C VAL A 81 15.55 -7.31 13.47
N GLY A 82 16.33 -6.25 13.68
CA GLY A 82 15.81 -4.92 13.96
C GLY A 82 14.84 -4.40 12.88
N ASN A 83 15.17 -4.60 11.62
CA ASN A 83 14.31 -4.24 10.49
C ASN A 83 13.04 -5.09 10.42
N TRP A 84 13.14 -6.39 10.70
CA TRP A 84 11.97 -7.27 10.75
C TRP A 84 10.95 -6.78 11.78
N PHE A 85 11.39 -6.48 13.01
CA PHE A 85 10.51 -5.97 14.07
C PHE A 85 9.91 -4.60 13.70
N LYS A 86 10.71 -3.70 13.10
CA LYS A 86 10.23 -2.41 12.60
C LYS A 86 9.12 -2.59 11.57
N ASN A 87 9.37 -3.43 10.56
CA ASN A 87 8.43 -3.67 9.46
C ASN A 87 7.17 -4.39 9.96
N ARG A 88 7.30 -5.31 10.92
CA ARG A 88 6.16 -5.99 11.53
C ARG A 88 5.21 -4.99 12.22
N ARG A 89 5.75 -4.09 13.06
CA ARG A 89 4.95 -3.02 13.70
C ARG A 89 4.30 -2.08 12.68
N GLN A 90 4.98 -1.78 11.57
CA GLN A 90 4.39 -0.98 10.50
C GLN A 90 3.19 -1.67 9.85
N ARG A 91 3.31 -2.97 9.55
CA ARG A 91 2.20 -3.78 9.01
C ARG A 91 1.01 -3.83 9.97
N ASP A 92 1.26 -3.98 11.25
CA ASP A 92 0.19 -4.06 12.25
C ASP A 92 -0.58 -2.72 12.35
N ARG A 93 0.13 -1.59 12.31
CA ARG A 93 -0.51 -0.26 12.23
C ARG A 93 -1.30 -0.08 10.94
N ALA A 94 -0.77 -0.50 9.80
CA ALA A 94 -1.46 -0.42 8.52
C ALA A 94 -2.74 -1.29 8.50
N ALA A 95 -2.67 -2.50 9.06
CA ALA A 95 -3.82 -3.39 9.20
C ALA A 95 -4.89 -2.80 10.13
N ALA A 96 -4.48 -2.24 11.27
CA ALA A 96 -5.39 -1.56 12.19
C ALA A 96 -6.08 -0.34 11.55
N ALA A 97 -5.34 0.47 10.78
CA ALA A 97 -5.91 1.60 10.05
C ALA A 97 -6.92 1.15 8.99
N LYS A 98 -6.61 0.09 8.22
CA LYS A 98 -7.53 -0.50 7.24
C LYS A 98 -8.81 -1.02 7.90
N ASN A 99 -8.69 -1.72 9.04
CA ASN A 99 -9.84 -2.26 9.75
C ASN A 99 -10.76 -1.16 10.30
N ARG A 100 -10.19 -0.06 10.83
CA ARG A 100 -10.96 1.12 11.25
C ARG A 100 -11.74 1.75 10.10
N LEU A 101 -11.12 1.90 8.93
CA LEU A 101 -11.80 2.44 7.74
C LEU A 101 -12.96 1.54 7.29
N GLN A 102 -12.76 0.22 7.28
CA GLN A 102 -13.82 -0.74 6.95
C GLN A 102 -15.00 -0.64 7.94
N GLN A 103 -14.72 -0.53 9.23
CA GLN A 103 -15.77 -0.38 10.24
C GLN A 103 -16.58 0.93 10.07
N GLN A 104 -15.92 2.03 9.70
CA GLN A 104 -16.60 3.29 9.39
C GLN A 104 -17.50 3.19 8.16
N VAL A 105 -17.07 2.47 7.12
CA VAL A 105 -17.91 2.23 5.92
C VAL A 105 -19.12 1.37 6.25
N LEU A 106 -18.96 0.34 7.08
CA LEU A 106 -20.06 -0.55 7.49
C LEU A 106 -21.04 0.11 8.46
N SER A 107 -20.58 1.02 9.31
CA SER A 107 -21.43 1.75 10.27
C SER A 107 -22.06 3.03 9.69
N GLY A 108 -21.57 3.54 8.55
CA GLY A 108 -22.02 4.79 7.92
C GLY A 108 -23.22 4.66 6.96
N GLY A 109 -23.81 3.46 6.84
CA GLY A 109 -24.95 3.17 5.95
C GLY A 109 -26.33 3.40 6.56
N SER A 110 -26.52 4.36 7.48
CA SER A 110 -27.83 4.65 8.08
C SER A 110 -28.07 6.16 8.26
N VAL A 111 -28.76 6.71 7.25
CA VAL A 111 -29.62 7.92 7.19
C VAL A 111 -29.09 9.26 7.73
N ARG A 112 -29.01 10.27 6.85
CA ARG A 112 -29.68 11.59 6.99
C ARG A 112 -29.97 12.19 5.59
N SER A 113 -31.06 11.75 4.97
CA SER A 113 -31.80 12.58 4.00
C SER A 113 -32.90 13.29 4.78
N LEU A 114 -32.85 14.62 4.85
CA LEU A 114 -34.02 15.48 5.01
C LEU A 114 -33.74 16.76 4.22
N ALA A 115 -34.65 17.05 3.29
CA ALA A 115 -34.70 18.21 2.42
C ALA A 115 -35.43 19.40 3.10
N ASP A 116 -35.59 20.47 2.32
CA ASP A 116 -36.42 21.69 2.51
C ASP A 116 -35.78 22.81 3.37
N ASP A 117 -35.85 24.11 3.07
CA ASP A 117 -36.55 24.91 2.05
C ASP A 117 -35.95 26.36 2.03
N ASP A 118 -36.28 27.07 0.96
CA ASP A 118 -36.01 28.45 0.50
C ASP A 118 -36.31 29.63 1.47
N GLY A 119 -35.79 30.84 1.18
CA GLY A 119 -36.19 32.07 1.89
C GLY A 119 -35.30 33.32 1.78
N THR A 120 -35.45 34.07 0.68
CA THR A 120 -34.97 35.43 0.34
C THR A 120 -35.17 36.53 1.41
N VAL A 121 -34.22 37.47 1.59
CA VAL A 121 -34.36 38.98 1.49
C VAL A 121 -33.06 39.78 1.83
N ASP A 122 -32.53 40.47 0.81
CA ASP A 122 -32.08 41.89 0.73
C ASP A 122 -31.56 42.72 1.94
N ARG A 123 -30.31 43.23 1.87
CA ARG A 123 -29.95 44.69 1.71
C ARG A 123 -28.53 45.11 2.20
N LEU A 124 -27.80 45.73 1.26
CA LEU A 124 -26.90 46.91 1.32
C LEU A 124 -25.65 46.95 2.24
N GLY A 125 -24.48 46.79 1.60
CA GLY A 125 -23.49 47.87 1.43
C GLY A 125 -22.45 48.12 2.54
N ASN A 126 -21.18 47.76 2.26
CA ASN A 126 -20.05 48.68 2.49
C ASN A 126 -18.81 48.27 1.67
N SER A 127 -18.21 49.27 1.02
CA SER A 127 -17.00 49.19 0.20
C SER A 127 -15.72 49.01 1.03
N SER A 128 -14.77 48.19 0.56
CA SER A 128 -13.36 48.58 0.26
C SER A 128 -12.55 47.37 -0.24
N SER A 129 -11.59 47.67 -1.11
CA SER A 129 -10.90 46.81 -2.09
C SER A 129 -9.67 46.05 -1.51
N PRO A 130 -8.77 45.42 -2.30
CA PRO A 130 -8.73 43.96 -2.54
C PRO A 130 -7.42 43.28 -2.08
N GLU A 131 -7.41 41.95 -1.96
CA GLU A 131 -6.16 41.18 -2.10
C GLU A 131 -6.39 39.83 -2.78
N ALA A 132 -5.45 39.46 -3.64
CA ALA A 132 -5.53 38.36 -4.58
C ALA A 132 -5.25 37.00 -3.93
N SER A 133 -6.00 35.96 -4.32
CA SER A 133 -5.43 34.60 -4.31
C SER A 133 -6.14 33.65 -5.28
N LEU A 134 -5.30 32.85 -5.94
CA LEU A 134 -5.59 32.10 -7.14
C LEU A 134 -6.26 30.75 -6.86
N SER A 135 -7.22 30.46 -7.74
CA SER A 135 -7.94 29.23 -8.04
C SER A 135 -7.19 27.89 -7.90
N SER A 136 -7.90 26.87 -7.40
CA SER A 136 -7.78 25.48 -7.87
C SER A 136 -9.05 24.68 -7.56
N LYS A 137 -9.70 24.16 -8.61
CA LYS A 137 -10.96 23.40 -8.59
C LYS A 137 -10.74 21.89 -8.35
N ALA A 138 -11.68 21.31 -7.60
CA ALA A 138 -12.31 19.98 -7.63
C ALA A 138 -11.60 18.75 -8.25
N ALA A 139 -11.70 17.60 -7.56
CA ALA A 139 -12.49 16.42 -7.99
C ALA A 139 -12.14 15.19 -7.13
N ALA A 140 -13.08 14.73 -6.30
CA ALA A 140 -12.99 13.43 -5.64
C ALA A 140 -13.54 12.35 -6.59
N SER A 141 -12.70 11.41 -7.00
CA SER A 141 -13.12 10.22 -7.76
C SER A 141 -12.95 8.99 -6.89
N ALA A 142 -14.07 8.38 -6.51
CA ALA A 142 -14.12 7.15 -5.73
C ALA A 142 -13.78 5.95 -6.64
N ILE A 143 -12.77 5.17 -6.25
CA ILE A 143 -12.41 3.94 -6.95
C ILE A 143 -12.85 2.77 -6.08
N SER A 144 -13.89 2.06 -6.53
CA SER A 144 -14.38 0.83 -5.92
C SER A 144 -13.36 -0.29 -6.12
N ILE A 145 -12.78 -0.83 -5.04
CA ILE A 145 -11.88 -1.98 -5.10
C ILE A 145 -12.69 -3.23 -4.75
N THR A 146 -12.95 -4.06 -5.75
CA THR A 146 -13.49 -5.41 -5.59
C THR A 146 -12.47 -6.28 -4.87
N SER A 147 -12.83 -6.76 -3.68
CA SER A 147 -12.05 -7.71 -2.89
C SER A 147 -12.16 -9.10 -3.50
N SER A 148 -11.10 -9.61 -4.11
CA SER A 148 -10.91 -11.05 -4.31
C SER A 148 -9.60 -11.44 -3.65
N ASP A 149 -9.72 -11.90 -2.42
CA ASP A 149 -8.68 -12.55 -1.65
C ASP A 149 -8.61 -14.00 -2.17
N SER A 150 -7.48 -14.39 -2.78
CA SER A 150 -7.17 -15.78 -3.06
C SER A 150 -5.98 -16.16 -2.20
N GLU A 151 -6.26 -17.01 -1.21
CA GLU A 151 -5.31 -17.81 -0.47
C GLU A 151 -4.46 -18.63 -1.46
N CYS A 152 -3.13 -18.56 -1.30
CA CYS A 152 -2.21 -19.45 -1.99
C CYS A 152 -1.38 -20.16 -0.91
N ASP A 153 -1.91 -21.27 -0.42
CA ASP A 153 -1.12 -22.36 0.14
C ASP A 153 -0.41 -23.10 -1.01
N ILE A 154 0.89 -23.35 -0.83
CA ILE A 154 1.69 -24.54 -1.20
C ILE A 154 3.11 -24.31 -0.68
#